data_AF-A0A954Y6L6-F1
#
_entry.id   AF-A0A954Y6L6-F1
#
_cell.length_a   1.000
_cell.length_b   1.000
_cell.length_c   1.000
_cell.angle_alpha   90.00
_cell.angle_beta   90.00
_cell.angle_gamma   90.00
#
_symmetry.space_group_name_H-M   'P 1'
#
loop_
_entity.id
_entity.type
_entity.pdbx_description
1 polymer ?
#
loop_
_entity_poly.entity_id
_entity_poly.type
_entity_poly.pdbx_seq_one_letter_code
_entity_poly.pdbx_strand_id
1 'polypeptide(L)'
;MFPRLFRSLIAFGIVMVLYQAYALVAVPLLTPSSVVKANTGAGLPQVSVNPVEKFQKLLSAYFPAGHWSLSGKPIVIESGQMMLVLDDYQRDDSGRVDISRCAVLFFPTPRASRGAPPRDAVIVEAPEGAKLQFDRDFNPARGKVGRIVLGQFPGPITIRSDMREPGAADDLEIITRDLYLSQSLIRTLADVSFRLGPNRGGGRRLEIFLLEEKFRRPGDKDLGITGVKHLEIFENVQFEFQTDSLQLSDAVALAPDARLARPQRVQLTGFSVPLAQANSGAAAWAGGAKQESVYQKPGAAAARPIAAAPVHVNCAGSFRVNFVDLTATFYKRVYATQLSFTGQSDQLTCDELSVRFSSNTQLAPDQDPDFRGTQREALGKLRPVLLRATGEPVRLDSPSRQAHARARTLQVDIDQRQVTLDGGTPQVLQAGNEVTAPVIRYQHPEKGEPAAIGRLWLAGPGRLSIAPRQGDPARAVEARWNQVPGVEFPVQLVRAEGRPVLLVEGRPSVEGATMGSLTCDRMRIAMREVPADGKEGPAIELGGSSPDKLALLPERIDAVGAVVIQSPELTANTHEVTVWVRPVGEQLALG
;
A
#
# COMPACT_ATOMS: atom_id res chain seq x y z
N MET A 1 -48.31 20.84 18.74
CA MET A 1 -47.78 19.61 18.11
C MET A 1 -47.65 18.39 19.04
N PHE A 2 -47.97 18.47 20.33
CA PHE A 2 -47.87 17.35 21.28
C PHE A 2 -49.00 16.27 21.26
N PRO A 3 -50.27 16.52 20.84
CA PRO A 3 -51.32 15.49 20.95
C PRO A 3 -51.28 14.43 19.83
N ARG A 4 -50.45 14.60 18.79
CA ARG A 4 -50.24 13.59 17.73
C ARG A 4 -49.12 12.60 18.10
N LEU A 5 -48.05 13.06 18.76
CA LEU A 5 -46.99 12.17 19.27
C LEU A 5 -47.50 11.21 20.36
N PHE A 6 -48.38 11.69 21.24
CA PHE A 6 -48.91 10.86 22.33
C PHE A 6 -49.82 9.74 21.82
N ARG A 7 -50.56 9.97 20.71
CA ARG A 7 -51.40 8.93 20.08
C ARG A 7 -50.56 7.87 19.35
N SER A 8 -49.42 8.25 18.77
CA SER A 8 -48.47 7.30 18.17
C SER A 8 -47.75 6.47 19.23
N LEU A 9 -47.42 7.03 20.40
CA LEU A 9 -46.83 6.30 21.52
C LEU A 9 -47.81 5.31 22.15
N ILE A 10 -49.09 5.67 22.26
CA ILE A 10 -50.14 4.75 22.70
C ILE A 10 -50.38 3.65 21.66
N ALA A 11 -50.41 3.95 20.36
CA ALA A 11 -50.52 2.93 19.32
C ALA A 11 -49.33 1.96 19.32
N PHE A 12 -48.11 2.47 19.53
CA PHE A 12 -46.90 1.65 19.65
C PHE A 12 -46.93 0.77 20.91
N GLY A 13 -47.38 1.33 22.04
CA GLY A 13 -47.60 0.57 23.27
C GLY A 13 -48.63 -0.55 23.11
N ILE A 14 -49.74 -0.29 22.43
CA ILE A 14 -50.78 -1.30 22.17
C ILE A 14 -50.25 -2.41 21.26
N VAL A 15 -49.51 -2.07 20.19
CA VAL A 15 -48.89 -3.08 19.31
C VAL A 15 -47.83 -3.90 20.06
N MET A 16 -47.04 -3.27 20.94
CA MET A 16 -46.02 -3.95 21.74
C MET A 16 -46.63 -4.87 22.81
N VAL A 17 -47.75 -4.47 23.43
CA VAL A 17 -48.51 -5.32 24.36
C VAL A 17 -49.20 -6.46 23.61
N LEU A 18 -49.77 -6.22 22.42
CA LEU A 18 -50.33 -7.27 21.56
C LEU A 18 -49.25 -8.26 21.09
N TYR A 19 -48.06 -7.77 20.76
CA TYR A 19 -46.91 -8.62 20.42
C TYR A 19 -46.41 -9.44 21.62
N GLN A 20 -46.34 -8.85 22.81
CA GLN A 20 -45.99 -9.57 24.04
C GLN A 20 -47.04 -10.62 24.41
N ALA A 21 -48.34 -10.30 24.26
CA ALA A 21 -49.42 -11.26 24.47
C ALA A 21 -49.35 -12.41 23.43
N TYR A 22 -49.08 -12.11 22.17
CA TYR A 22 -48.81 -13.12 21.15
C TYR A 22 -47.57 -13.97 21.50
N ALA A 23 -46.48 -13.35 21.95
CA ALA A 23 -45.25 -14.03 22.34
C ALA A 23 -45.43 -14.92 23.57
N LEU A 24 -46.29 -14.57 24.52
CA LEU A 24 -46.50 -15.35 25.74
C LEU A 24 -47.63 -16.38 25.64
N VAL A 25 -48.59 -16.20 24.73
CA VAL A 25 -49.73 -17.12 24.58
C VAL A 25 -49.56 -18.02 23.36
N ALA A 26 -49.17 -17.46 22.21
CA ALA A 26 -49.05 -18.23 20.98
C ALA A 26 -47.73 -18.99 20.89
N VAL A 27 -46.60 -18.43 21.35
CA VAL A 27 -45.30 -19.12 21.26
C VAL A 27 -45.28 -20.41 22.09
N PRO A 28 -45.78 -20.47 23.34
CA PRO A 28 -45.81 -21.72 24.09
C PRO A 28 -46.75 -22.78 23.50
N LEU A 29 -47.79 -22.37 22.76
CA LEU A 29 -48.67 -23.30 22.04
C LEU A 29 -48.13 -23.73 20.66
N LEU A 30 -47.28 -22.91 20.01
CA LEU A 30 -46.73 -23.17 18.68
C LEU A 30 -45.31 -23.75 18.69
N THR A 31 -44.58 -23.61 19.79
CA THR A 31 -43.32 -24.34 20.01
C THR A 31 -43.61 -25.52 20.93
N PRO A 32 -43.65 -26.76 20.43
CA PRO A 32 -43.62 -27.89 21.34
C PRO A 32 -42.31 -27.82 22.13
N SER A 33 -42.42 -27.85 23.45
CA SER A 33 -41.29 -28.03 24.37
C SER A 33 -40.40 -29.16 23.85
N SER A 34 -39.10 -28.90 23.76
CA SER A 34 -38.09 -29.90 23.40
C SER A 34 -38.02 -30.95 24.51
N VAL A 35 -38.96 -31.90 24.46
CA VAL A 35 -38.92 -33.13 25.23
C VAL A 35 -37.73 -33.92 24.69
N VAL A 36 -36.76 -34.17 25.57
CA VAL A 36 -35.81 -35.28 25.41
C VAL A 36 -36.65 -36.54 25.22
N LYS A 37 -36.84 -36.97 23.98
CA LYS A 37 -37.50 -38.24 23.67
C LYS A 37 -36.61 -39.37 24.18
N ALA A 38 -36.96 -39.92 25.33
CA ALA A 38 -36.65 -41.30 25.64
C ALA A 38 -37.28 -42.18 24.56
N ASN A 39 -36.46 -43.03 23.96
CA ASN A 39 -36.85 -43.92 22.88
C ASN A 39 -37.75 -45.02 23.44
N THR A 40 -39.05 -44.96 23.17
CA THR A 40 -39.96 -46.11 23.31
C THR A 40 -40.71 -46.27 22.00
N GLY A 41 -40.54 -47.44 21.39
CA GLY A 41 -40.85 -47.68 19.98
C GLY A 41 -42.33 -47.70 19.61
N ALA A 42 -42.61 -47.25 18.39
CA ALA A 42 -43.65 -47.76 17.48
C ALA A 42 -43.44 -47.10 16.10
N GLY A 43 -43.60 -47.89 15.04
CA GLY A 43 -43.06 -47.66 13.71
C GLY A 43 -43.59 -46.44 12.93
N LEU A 44 -42.64 -45.68 12.40
CA LEU A 44 -42.68 -44.92 11.14
C LEU A 44 -41.28 -45.09 10.51
N PRO A 45 -41.13 -45.12 9.17
CA PRO A 45 -39.81 -45.22 8.55
C PRO A 45 -38.99 -43.97 8.90
N GLN A 46 -38.11 -44.12 9.89
CA GLN A 46 -37.11 -43.13 10.23
C GLN A 46 -36.13 -43.02 9.06
N VAL A 47 -36.20 -41.91 8.32
CA VAL A 47 -35.02 -41.44 7.58
C VAL A 47 -34.00 -41.02 8.63
N SER A 48 -33.18 -41.97 9.05
CA SER A 48 -32.05 -41.76 9.93
C SER A 48 -30.97 -41.04 9.14
N VAL A 49 -31.01 -39.71 9.10
CA VAL A 49 -29.85 -38.94 8.65
C VAL A 49 -28.80 -39.13 9.72
N ASN A 50 -27.80 -39.96 9.44
CA ASN A 50 -26.69 -40.23 10.32
C ASN A 50 -26.00 -38.88 10.63
N PRO A 51 -25.88 -38.44 11.90
CA PRO A 51 -25.24 -37.16 12.25
C PRO A 51 -23.84 -37.01 11.64
N VAL A 52 -23.14 -38.13 11.45
CA VAL A 52 -21.83 -38.21 10.79
C VAL A 52 -21.92 -37.82 9.31
N GLU A 53 -22.95 -38.23 8.57
CA GLU A 53 -23.14 -37.89 7.15
C GLU A 53 -23.37 -36.39 6.95
N LYS A 54 -24.07 -35.74 7.89
CA LYS A 54 -24.29 -34.28 7.85
C LYS A 54 -22.96 -33.53 7.95
N PHE A 55 -22.08 -33.92 8.87
CA PHE A 55 -20.77 -33.30 9.02
C PHE A 55 -19.83 -33.67 7.88
N GLN A 56 -19.81 -34.93 7.43
CA GLN A 56 -19.00 -35.34 6.28
C GLN A 56 -19.33 -34.53 5.02
N LYS A 57 -20.62 -34.30 4.74
CA LYS A 57 -21.06 -33.45 3.62
C LYS A 57 -20.63 -31.99 3.76
N LEU A 58 -20.51 -31.49 5.00
CA LEU A 58 -20.02 -30.15 5.26
C LEU A 58 -18.51 -30.08 5.08
N LEU A 59 -17.77 -31.03 5.66
CA LEU A 59 -16.32 -31.11 5.60
C LEU A 59 -15.81 -31.36 4.17
N SER A 60 -16.57 -32.07 3.33
CA SER A 60 -16.21 -32.32 1.93
C SER A 60 -16.13 -31.05 1.08
N ALA A 61 -16.67 -29.92 1.55
CA ALA A 61 -16.52 -28.64 0.89
C ALA A 61 -15.17 -27.96 1.21
N TYR A 62 -14.47 -28.40 2.25
CA TYR A 62 -13.25 -27.76 2.76
C TYR A 62 -12.02 -28.65 2.64
N PHE A 63 -12.19 -29.97 2.65
CA PHE A 63 -11.11 -30.94 2.60
C PHE A 63 -11.10 -31.72 1.28
N PRO A 64 -9.91 -32.07 0.76
CA PRO A 64 -9.78 -32.83 -0.48
C PRO A 64 -10.35 -34.25 -0.32
N ALA A 65 -10.72 -34.85 -1.46
CA ALA A 65 -11.14 -36.25 -1.50
C ALA A 65 -10.03 -37.15 -0.92
N GLY A 66 -10.39 -38.01 0.03
CA GLY A 66 -9.45 -38.90 0.73
C GLY A 66 -8.86 -38.34 2.03
N HIS A 67 -9.20 -37.11 2.44
CA HIS A 67 -8.80 -36.58 3.74
C HIS A 67 -9.38 -37.42 4.89
N TRP A 68 -8.62 -37.61 5.98
CA TRP A 68 -8.98 -38.47 7.12
C TRP A 68 -10.31 -38.09 7.78
N SER A 69 -10.66 -36.79 7.74
CA SER A 69 -11.92 -36.28 8.26
C SER A 69 -13.16 -36.67 7.43
N LEU A 70 -12.96 -37.25 6.24
CA LEU A 70 -14.05 -37.67 5.35
C LEU A 70 -14.24 -39.20 5.34
N SER A 71 -13.21 -39.97 5.67
CA SER A 71 -13.24 -41.44 5.65
C SER A 71 -13.43 -42.09 7.02
N GLY A 72 -13.14 -41.36 8.11
CA GLY A 72 -13.26 -41.84 9.49
C GLY A 72 -14.59 -41.48 10.19
N LYS A 73 -14.60 -41.66 11.52
CA LYS A 73 -15.64 -41.15 12.43
C LYS A 73 -15.07 -39.95 13.23
N PRO A 74 -14.83 -38.79 12.58
CA PRO A 74 -14.21 -37.67 13.26
C PRO A 74 -15.12 -37.12 14.36
N ILE A 75 -14.50 -36.62 15.43
CA ILE A 75 -15.17 -35.92 16.51
C ILE A 75 -15.20 -34.44 16.12
N VAL A 76 -16.40 -33.92 15.87
CA VAL A 76 -16.61 -32.52 15.49
C VAL A 76 -17.18 -31.74 16.67
N ILE A 77 -16.50 -30.67 17.06
CA ILE A 77 -16.89 -29.76 18.13
C ILE A 77 -17.12 -28.38 17.50
N GLU A 78 -18.34 -27.86 17.61
CA GLU A 78 -18.67 -26.51 17.12
C GLU A 78 -18.76 -25.53 18.30
N SER A 79 -18.12 -24.36 18.17
CA SER A 79 -18.27 -23.24 19.11
C SER A 79 -18.30 -21.92 18.32
N GLY A 80 -19.47 -21.30 18.24
CA GLY A 80 -19.66 -20.04 17.51
C GLY A 80 -19.27 -20.16 16.03
N GLN A 81 -18.29 -19.35 15.61
CA GLN A 81 -17.73 -19.34 14.25
C GLN A 81 -16.54 -20.30 14.06
N MET A 82 -16.26 -21.17 15.03
CA MET A 82 -15.18 -22.14 14.95
C MET A 82 -15.73 -23.58 14.96
N MET A 83 -15.07 -24.44 14.21
CA MET A 83 -15.25 -25.89 14.22
C MET A 83 -13.90 -26.55 14.44
N LEU A 84 -13.83 -27.43 15.43
CA LEU A 84 -12.68 -28.28 15.71
C LEU A 84 -13.02 -29.71 15.27
N VAL A 85 -12.15 -30.29 14.46
CA VAL A 85 -12.28 -31.65 13.94
C VAL A 85 -11.12 -32.47 14.48
N LEU A 86 -11.42 -33.57 15.17
CA LEU A 86 -10.44 -34.45 15.81
C LEU A 86 -10.61 -35.87 15.25
N ASP A 87 -9.50 -36.59 15.07
CA ASP A 87 -9.53 -38.01 14.74
C ASP A 87 -9.79 -38.83 16.01
N ASP A 88 -8.87 -38.74 16.98
CA ASP A 88 -8.98 -39.32 18.31
C ASP A 88 -8.26 -38.45 19.36
N TYR A 89 -8.56 -38.67 20.64
CA TYR A 89 -7.86 -38.01 21.75
C TYR A 89 -7.70 -38.92 22.97
N GLN A 90 -6.60 -38.74 23.69
CA GLN A 90 -6.36 -39.30 25.02
C GLN A 90 -6.35 -38.16 26.04
N ARG A 91 -6.87 -38.44 27.24
CA ARG A 91 -6.88 -37.49 28.36
C ARG A 91 -6.05 -38.06 29.49
N ASP A 92 -5.33 -37.20 30.18
CA ASP A 92 -4.72 -37.56 31.46
C ASP A 92 -5.45 -36.91 32.64
N ASP A 93 -5.14 -37.37 33.85
CA ASP A 93 -5.73 -36.87 35.10
C ASP A 93 -5.28 -35.43 35.44
N SER A 94 -4.34 -34.86 34.68
CA SER A 94 -3.82 -33.49 34.85
C SER A 94 -4.55 -32.45 34.00
N GLY A 95 -5.56 -32.87 33.23
CA GLY A 95 -6.31 -32.01 32.31
C GLY A 95 -5.59 -31.74 30.99
N ARG A 96 -4.56 -32.53 30.65
CA ARG A 96 -3.95 -32.54 29.32
C ARG A 96 -4.74 -33.46 28.40
N VAL A 97 -4.79 -33.04 27.15
CA VAL A 97 -5.46 -33.76 26.07
C VAL A 97 -4.46 -33.89 24.94
N ASP A 98 -4.09 -35.13 24.65
CA ASP A 98 -3.25 -35.49 23.51
C ASP A 98 -4.16 -35.91 22.36
N ILE A 99 -4.11 -35.14 21.27
CA ILE A 99 -4.90 -35.33 20.06
C ILE A 99 -4.00 -35.93 19.00
N SER A 100 -4.44 -36.97 18.31
CA SER A 100 -3.66 -37.65 17.27
C SER A 100 -3.59 -36.87 15.95
N ARG A 101 -4.71 -36.30 15.50
CA ARG A 101 -4.81 -35.38 14.37
C ARG A 101 -5.90 -34.36 14.63
N CYS A 102 -5.67 -33.10 14.26
CA CYS A 102 -6.72 -32.09 14.30
C CYS A 102 -6.71 -31.16 13.10
N ALA A 103 -7.90 -30.70 12.76
CA ALA A 103 -8.10 -29.55 11.90
C ALA A 103 -9.03 -28.54 12.59
N VAL A 104 -8.72 -27.25 12.45
CA VAL A 104 -9.56 -26.16 12.93
C VAL A 104 -10.09 -25.40 11.74
N LEU A 105 -11.39 -25.18 11.67
CA LEU A 105 -12.02 -24.33 10.68
C LEU A 105 -12.58 -23.11 11.40
N PHE A 106 -12.13 -21.94 11.00
CA PHE A 106 -12.68 -20.66 11.41
C PHE A 106 -13.48 -20.06 10.26
N PHE A 107 -14.69 -19.57 10.54
CA PHE A 107 -15.61 -19.03 9.53
C PHE A 107 -15.77 -17.51 9.72
N PRO A 108 -14.95 -16.66 9.05
CA PRO A 108 -15.10 -15.22 9.14
C PRO A 108 -16.50 -14.76 8.75
N THR A 109 -17.01 -15.27 7.62
CA THR A 109 -18.42 -15.16 7.24
C THR A 109 -19.24 -16.24 7.95
N PRO A 110 -20.28 -15.90 8.73
CA PRO A 110 -21.14 -16.87 9.38
C PRO A 110 -21.77 -17.87 8.38
N ARG A 111 -21.79 -19.15 8.74
CA ARG A 111 -22.43 -20.20 7.94
C ARG A 111 -23.96 -20.03 7.98
N ALA A 112 -24.61 -19.94 6.82
CA ALA A 112 -26.06 -19.99 6.72
C ALA A 112 -26.58 -21.43 6.70
N SER A 113 -27.69 -21.72 7.40
CA SER A 113 -28.28 -23.07 7.47
C SER A 113 -28.76 -23.64 6.13
N ARG A 114 -28.97 -22.78 5.12
CA ARG A 114 -29.31 -23.13 3.74
C ARG A 114 -28.55 -22.20 2.79
N GLY A 115 -27.30 -22.54 2.49
CA GLY A 115 -26.44 -21.77 1.59
C GLY A 115 -25.19 -22.55 1.22
N ALA A 116 -24.46 -22.07 0.21
CA ALA A 116 -23.14 -22.61 -0.09
C ALA A 116 -22.19 -22.37 1.10
N PRO A 117 -21.29 -23.31 1.40
CA PRO A 117 -20.27 -23.14 2.44
C PRO A 117 -19.40 -21.89 2.13
N PRO A 118 -19.14 -21.00 3.10
CA PRO A 118 -18.30 -19.82 2.88
C PRO A 118 -16.89 -20.21 2.46
N ARG A 119 -16.38 -19.62 1.37
CA ARG A 119 -15.04 -19.91 0.83
C ARG A 119 -13.91 -19.26 1.64
N ASP A 120 -14.23 -18.20 2.37
CA ASP A 120 -13.30 -17.47 3.24
C ASP A 120 -13.04 -18.20 4.56
N ALA A 121 -13.43 -19.46 4.68
CA ALA A 121 -13.09 -20.29 5.83
C ALA A 121 -11.55 -20.42 5.93
N VAL A 122 -11.02 -20.15 7.12
CA VAL A 122 -9.60 -20.33 7.42
C VAL A 122 -9.43 -21.68 8.08
N ILE A 123 -8.64 -22.55 7.45
CA ILE A 123 -8.45 -23.94 7.84
C ILE A 123 -7.02 -24.10 8.35
N VAL A 124 -6.86 -24.54 9.59
CA VAL A 124 -5.58 -24.91 10.20
C VAL A 124 -5.52 -26.43 10.27
N GLU A 125 -4.51 -27.03 9.66
CA GLU A 125 -4.29 -28.47 9.64
C GLU A 125 -3.03 -28.82 10.45
N ALA A 126 -3.20 -29.72 11.41
CA ALA A 126 -2.12 -30.29 12.22
C ALA A 126 -2.21 -31.84 12.15
N PRO A 127 -1.59 -32.47 11.13
CA PRO A 127 -1.67 -33.90 10.87
C PRO A 127 -0.96 -34.77 11.91
N GLU A 128 -0.06 -34.20 12.71
CA GLU A 128 0.56 -34.86 13.88
C GLU A 128 -0.16 -34.52 15.19
N GLY A 129 -1.30 -33.81 15.09
CA GLY A 129 -2.18 -33.53 16.21
C GLY A 129 -1.70 -32.40 17.11
N ALA A 130 -2.14 -32.45 18.36
CA ALA A 130 -1.91 -31.37 19.32
C ALA A 130 -1.92 -31.87 20.76
N LYS A 131 -1.08 -31.28 21.60
CA LYS A 131 -1.09 -31.46 23.06
C LYS A 131 -1.65 -30.20 23.70
N LEU A 132 -2.86 -30.29 24.25
CA LEU A 132 -3.59 -29.14 24.79
C LEU A 132 -3.75 -29.28 26.31
N GLN A 133 -3.47 -28.21 27.05
CA GLN A 133 -3.80 -28.09 28.47
C GLN A 133 -5.03 -27.20 28.63
N PHE A 134 -6.02 -27.69 29.38
CA PHE A 134 -7.21 -26.92 29.71
C PHE A 134 -7.18 -26.43 31.17
N ASP A 135 -7.92 -25.35 31.45
CA ASP A 135 -8.10 -24.79 32.81
C ASP A 135 -9.03 -25.64 33.70
N ARG A 136 -9.76 -26.57 33.09
CA ARG A 136 -10.75 -27.47 33.72
C ARG A 136 -10.90 -28.73 32.87
N ASP A 137 -11.64 -29.71 33.40
CA ASP A 137 -11.90 -30.98 32.71
C ASP A 137 -12.43 -30.80 31.27
N PHE A 138 -11.68 -31.35 30.31
CA PHE A 138 -12.10 -31.51 28.93
C PHE A 138 -12.98 -32.76 28.79
N ASN A 139 -14.27 -32.56 28.55
CA ASN A 139 -15.27 -33.57 28.25
C ASN A 139 -16.31 -33.06 27.21
N PRO A 140 -15.98 -33.08 25.91
CA PRO A 140 -16.86 -32.59 24.84
C PRO A 140 -18.20 -33.32 24.76
N ALA A 141 -18.26 -34.61 25.12
CA ALA A 141 -19.51 -35.38 25.17
C ALA A 141 -20.52 -34.84 26.20
N ARG A 142 -20.04 -34.13 27.23
CA ARG A 142 -20.86 -33.44 28.24
C ARG A 142 -20.89 -31.92 28.06
N GLY A 143 -20.38 -31.41 26.93
CA GLY A 143 -20.30 -29.98 26.63
C GLY A 143 -19.31 -29.19 27.52
N LYS A 144 -18.41 -29.86 28.23
CA LYS A 144 -17.36 -29.23 29.04
C LYS A 144 -16.08 -29.24 28.22
N VAL A 145 -15.64 -28.11 27.67
CA VAL A 145 -14.41 -28.08 26.86
C VAL A 145 -13.29 -27.31 27.58
N GLY A 146 -13.61 -26.42 28.53
CA GLY A 146 -12.60 -25.63 29.23
C GLY A 146 -11.89 -24.61 28.34
N ARG A 147 -11.04 -23.77 28.94
CA ARG A 147 -10.19 -22.80 28.23
C ARG A 147 -8.82 -23.43 27.96
N ILE A 148 -8.31 -23.27 26.75
CA ILE A 148 -6.92 -23.65 26.42
C ILE A 148 -5.98 -22.68 27.16
N VAL A 149 -5.16 -23.23 28.05
CA VAL A 149 -4.09 -22.50 28.75
C VAL A 149 -2.80 -22.60 27.96
N LEU A 150 -2.55 -23.78 27.38
CA LEU A 150 -1.35 -24.12 26.64
C LEU A 150 -1.70 -25.06 25.49
N GLY A 151 -1.06 -24.87 24.34
CA GLY A 151 -1.13 -25.79 23.21
C GLY A 151 0.25 -26.02 22.59
N GLN A 152 0.54 -27.25 22.22
CA GLN A 152 1.70 -27.62 21.41
C GLN A 152 1.22 -28.39 20.20
N PHE A 153 1.65 -27.98 19.02
CA PHE A 153 1.29 -28.59 17.74
C PHE A 153 2.58 -29.05 17.08
N PRO A 154 3.07 -30.26 17.41
CA PRO A 154 4.30 -30.79 16.83
C PRO A 154 4.10 -31.07 15.34
N GLY A 155 5.19 -31.01 14.57
CA GLY A 155 5.18 -31.37 13.16
C GLY A 155 4.63 -30.26 12.26
N PRO A 156 4.36 -30.58 10.97
CA PRO A 156 3.97 -29.59 9.97
C PRO A 156 2.60 -28.99 10.27
N ILE A 157 2.46 -27.69 10.04
CA ILE A 157 1.21 -26.93 10.19
C ILE A 157 0.95 -26.17 8.91
N THR A 158 -0.24 -26.35 8.36
CA THR A 158 -0.72 -25.61 7.19
C THR A 158 -1.93 -24.78 7.58
N ILE A 159 -1.89 -23.49 7.28
CA ILE A 159 -3.05 -22.60 7.39
C ILE A 159 -3.44 -22.18 5.98
N ARG A 160 -4.69 -22.41 5.58
CA ARG A 160 -5.15 -22.06 4.23
C ARG A 160 -6.55 -21.46 4.22
N SER A 161 -6.83 -20.65 3.21
CA SER A 161 -8.17 -20.18 2.90
C SER A 161 -8.29 -19.90 1.41
N ASP A 162 -9.40 -20.33 0.80
CA ASP A 162 -9.72 -20.06 -0.61
C ASP A 162 -10.34 -18.66 -0.80
N MET A 163 -10.40 -17.88 0.28
CA MET A 163 -10.82 -16.49 0.34
C MET A 163 -12.13 -16.22 -0.42
N ARG A 164 -12.24 -15.13 -1.18
CA ARG A 164 -13.51 -14.70 -1.81
C ARG A 164 -13.54 -15.03 -3.30
N GLU A 165 -12.45 -14.79 -4.01
CA GLU A 165 -12.42 -14.88 -5.47
C GLU A 165 -12.23 -16.33 -5.96
N PRO A 166 -12.83 -16.72 -7.11
CA PRO A 166 -12.54 -18.03 -7.69
C PRO A 166 -11.08 -18.15 -8.14
N GLY A 167 -10.38 -19.17 -7.65
CA GLY A 167 -8.97 -19.43 -7.99
C GLY A 167 -7.98 -18.75 -7.04
N ALA A 168 -6.68 -18.94 -7.30
CA ALA A 168 -5.63 -18.62 -6.33
C ALA A 168 -5.27 -17.13 -6.18
N ALA A 169 -6.09 -16.24 -6.72
CA ALA A 169 -5.78 -14.81 -6.82
C ALA A 169 -5.78 -14.10 -5.47
N ASP A 170 -6.62 -14.53 -4.54
CA ASP A 170 -6.69 -13.99 -3.18
C ASP A 170 -6.44 -15.04 -2.09
N ASP A 171 -6.18 -16.31 -2.46
CA ASP A 171 -5.90 -17.41 -1.54
C ASP A 171 -4.85 -17.05 -0.47
N LEU A 172 -5.13 -17.47 0.76
CA LEU A 172 -4.20 -17.46 1.88
C LEU A 172 -3.58 -18.84 2.02
N GLU A 173 -2.26 -18.89 2.21
CA GLU A 173 -1.51 -20.08 2.57
C GLU A 173 -0.37 -19.69 3.52
N ILE A 174 -0.23 -20.40 4.62
CA ILE A 174 0.88 -20.27 5.57
C ILE A 174 1.37 -21.67 5.89
N ILE A 175 2.68 -21.89 5.77
CA ILE A 175 3.31 -23.17 6.05
C ILE A 175 4.35 -22.96 7.13
N THR A 176 4.25 -23.76 8.19
CA THR A 176 5.24 -23.78 9.27
C THR A 176 5.22 -25.14 9.97
N ARG A 177 5.83 -25.24 11.15
CA ARG A 177 5.84 -26.43 12.00
C ARG A 177 6.08 -26.08 13.46
N ASP A 178 5.81 -27.04 14.34
CA ASP A 178 6.17 -26.99 15.76
C ASP A 178 5.66 -25.71 16.47
N LEU A 179 4.35 -25.52 16.41
CA LEU A 179 3.68 -24.31 16.93
C LEU A 179 3.38 -24.46 18.42
N TYR A 180 3.65 -23.39 19.16
CA TYR A 180 3.34 -23.25 20.56
C TYR A 180 2.29 -22.15 20.73
N LEU A 181 1.26 -22.43 21.51
CA LEU A 181 0.15 -21.53 21.78
C LEU A 181 0.01 -21.34 23.30
N SER A 182 -0.18 -20.10 23.72
CA SER A 182 -0.59 -19.73 25.07
C SER A 182 -1.69 -18.66 24.98
N GLN A 183 -2.15 -18.16 26.12
CA GLN A 183 -3.21 -17.15 26.16
C GLN A 183 -2.82 -15.80 25.53
N SER A 184 -1.53 -15.47 25.50
CA SER A 184 -1.03 -14.17 25.04
C SER A 184 -0.02 -14.26 23.89
N LEU A 185 0.43 -15.47 23.54
CA LEU A 185 1.49 -15.68 22.56
C LEU A 185 1.25 -16.94 21.74
N ILE A 186 1.34 -16.79 20.42
CA ILE A 186 1.54 -17.89 19.46
C ILE A 186 2.97 -17.79 18.96
N ARG A 187 3.73 -18.88 18.94
CA ARG A 187 5.10 -18.86 18.42
C ARG A 187 5.49 -20.14 17.72
N THR A 188 6.46 -20.03 16.83
CA THR A 188 7.22 -21.15 16.28
C THR A 188 8.67 -20.72 16.13
N LEU A 189 9.61 -21.64 16.34
CA LEU A 189 11.04 -21.41 16.09
C LEU A 189 11.46 -21.86 14.68
N ALA A 190 10.54 -22.51 13.97
CA ALA A 190 10.79 -23.02 12.64
C ALA A 190 10.67 -21.92 11.58
N ASP A 191 10.93 -22.31 10.35
CA ASP A 191 10.70 -21.45 9.19
C ASP A 191 9.19 -21.28 8.98
N VAL A 192 8.83 -20.10 8.50
CA VAL A 192 7.48 -19.71 8.13
C VAL A 192 7.53 -19.17 6.73
N SER A 193 6.68 -19.70 5.86
CA SER A 193 6.38 -19.08 4.57
C SER A 193 4.90 -18.76 4.51
N PHE A 194 4.57 -17.69 3.81
CA PHE A 194 3.19 -17.34 3.51
C PHE A 194 3.03 -16.88 2.06
N ARG A 195 1.81 -17.05 1.58
CA ARG A 195 1.30 -16.53 0.32
C ARG A 195 -0.09 -15.95 0.58
N LEU A 196 -0.31 -14.73 0.11
CA LEU A 196 -1.61 -14.07 0.14
C LEU A 196 -1.86 -13.47 -1.24
N GLY A 197 -2.62 -14.19 -2.06
CA GLY A 197 -2.77 -13.89 -3.47
C GLY A 197 -1.40 -13.83 -4.18
N PRO A 198 -1.02 -12.69 -4.81
CA PRO A 198 0.29 -12.53 -5.45
C PRO A 198 1.42 -12.26 -4.45
N ASN A 199 1.13 -11.86 -3.23
CA ASN A 199 2.14 -11.47 -2.25
C ASN A 199 2.72 -12.70 -1.55
N ARG A 200 4.03 -12.71 -1.35
CA ARG A 200 4.74 -13.81 -0.72
C ARG A 200 5.72 -13.29 0.32
N GLY A 201 6.03 -14.12 1.28
CA GLY A 201 7.14 -13.83 2.16
C GLY A 201 7.33 -14.89 3.22
N GLY A 202 8.22 -14.60 4.14
CA GLY A 202 8.54 -15.53 5.20
C GLY A 202 9.82 -15.16 5.93
N GLY A 203 10.26 -16.11 6.72
CA GLY A 203 11.49 -16.06 7.48
C GLY A 203 11.50 -17.18 8.50
N ARG A 204 12.14 -16.93 9.64
CA ARG A 204 12.28 -17.89 10.71
C ARG A 204 11.99 -17.22 12.03
N ARG A 205 11.47 -18.02 12.96
CA ARG A 205 11.04 -17.60 14.30
C ARG A 205 9.93 -16.56 14.21
N LEU A 206 8.69 -17.03 14.28
CA LEU A 206 7.49 -16.20 14.28
C LEU A 206 6.93 -16.13 15.69
N GLU A 207 6.59 -14.92 16.12
CA GLU A 207 5.84 -14.66 17.34
C GLU A 207 4.62 -13.77 17.04
N ILE A 208 3.46 -14.15 17.54
CA ILE A 208 2.21 -13.40 17.44
C ILE A 208 1.73 -13.13 18.85
N PHE A 209 1.76 -11.87 19.24
CA PHE A 209 1.29 -11.42 20.54
C PHE A 209 -0.19 -11.08 20.44
N LEU A 210 -0.99 -11.70 21.31
CA LEU A 210 -2.42 -11.50 21.40
C LEU A 210 -2.74 -10.38 22.39
N LEU A 211 -3.87 -9.70 22.19
CA LEU A 211 -4.38 -8.72 23.15
C LEU A 211 -4.99 -9.43 24.36
N GLU A 212 -4.70 -8.89 25.55
CA GLU A 212 -5.31 -9.36 26.80
C GLU A 212 -6.79 -8.96 26.87
N GLU A 213 -7.62 -9.86 27.40
CA GLU A 213 -9.07 -9.64 27.47
C GLU A 213 -9.45 -8.72 28.63
N LYS A 214 -9.99 -7.53 28.34
CA LYS A 214 -10.51 -6.60 29.37
C LYS A 214 -12.04 -6.61 29.51
N PHE A 215 -12.79 -7.00 28.47
CA PHE A 215 -14.25 -6.82 28.38
C PHE A 215 -15.10 -8.10 28.44
N ARG A 216 -14.54 -9.22 28.87
CA ARG A 216 -15.25 -10.52 28.82
C ARG A 216 -16.43 -10.57 29.80
N ARG A 217 -17.60 -10.97 29.28
CA ARG A 217 -18.78 -11.23 30.12
C ARG A 217 -18.71 -12.64 30.72
N PRO A 218 -19.13 -12.85 31.98
CA PRO A 218 -19.22 -14.18 32.56
C PRO A 218 -20.14 -15.09 31.70
N GLY A 219 -19.62 -16.21 31.20
CA GLY A 219 -20.38 -17.19 30.41
C GLY A 219 -20.04 -17.26 28.92
N ASP A 220 -19.16 -16.39 28.39
CA ASP A 220 -18.72 -16.47 26.99
C ASP A 220 -17.92 -17.76 26.72
N LYS A 221 -18.36 -18.51 25.70
CA LYS A 221 -17.77 -19.80 25.26
C LYS A 221 -16.63 -19.64 24.22
N ASP A 222 -16.19 -18.42 23.93
CA ASP A 222 -15.14 -18.17 22.94
C ASP A 222 -13.73 -18.44 23.50
N LEU A 223 -12.75 -18.67 22.62
CA LEU A 223 -11.37 -19.11 22.92
C LEU A 223 -10.57 -18.12 23.80
N GLY A 224 -11.11 -16.94 24.06
CA GLY A 224 -10.49 -15.96 24.94
C GLY A 224 -9.43 -15.10 24.25
N ILE A 225 -9.57 -14.84 22.95
CA ILE A 225 -8.67 -14.01 22.15
C ILE A 225 -9.44 -12.77 21.69
N THR A 226 -9.13 -11.62 22.27
CA THR A 226 -9.78 -10.33 21.94
C THR A 226 -9.28 -9.72 20.63
N GLY A 227 -8.05 -10.03 20.22
CA GLY A 227 -7.46 -9.57 18.97
C GLY A 227 -5.96 -9.83 18.91
N VAL A 228 -5.32 -9.42 17.84
CA VAL A 228 -3.86 -9.52 17.68
C VAL A 228 -3.24 -8.15 18.00
N LYS A 229 -2.23 -8.13 18.85
CA LYS A 229 -1.48 -6.90 19.16
C LYS A 229 -0.45 -6.63 18.06
N HIS A 230 0.48 -7.57 17.89
CA HIS A 230 1.49 -7.50 16.85
C HIS A 230 1.99 -8.90 16.47
N LEU A 231 2.58 -8.98 15.28
CA LEU A 231 3.28 -10.15 14.75
C LEU A 231 4.72 -9.76 14.47
N GLU A 232 5.67 -10.65 14.73
CA GLU A 232 7.08 -10.46 14.43
C GLU A 232 7.74 -11.73 13.88
N ILE A 233 8.48 -11.58 12.78
CA ILE A 233 9.38 -12.60 12.21
C ILE A 233 10.80 -12.11 12.44
N PHE A 234 11.66 -12.90 13.07
CA PHE A 234 12.94 -12.36 13.57
C PHE A 234 14.14 -12.55 12.66
N GLU A 235 14.13 -13.57 11.82
CA GLU A 235 15.31 -14.03 11.07
C GLU A 235 14.95 -14.35 9.62
N ASN A 236 15.92 -14.20 8.71
CA ASN A 236 15.78 -14.55 7.29
C ASN A 236 14.55 -13.95 6.60
N VAL A 237 14.22 -12.71 6.96
CA VAL A 237 13.03 -12.01 6.46
C VAL A 237 13.18 -11.69 4.97
N GLN A 238 12.25 -12.22 4.18
CA GLN A 238 12.17 -11.98 2.74
C GLN A 238 10.70 -11.84 2.32
N PHE A 239 10.40 -10.81 1.55
CA PHE A 239 9.05 -10.48 1.11
C PHE A 239 9.07 -10.08 -0.36
N GLU A 240 7.99 -10.43 -1.05
CA GLU A 240 7.68 -10.02 -2.42
C GLU A 240 6.26 -9.46 -2.42
N PHE A 241 6.14 -8.18 -2.72
CA PHE A 241 4.87 -7.46 -2.74
C PHE A 241 4.51 -7.08 -4.16
N GLN A 242 3.29 -7.40 -4.57
CA GLN A 242 2.72 -6.84 -5.79
C GLN A 242 1.92 -5.60 -5.41
N THR A 243 2.36 -4.45 -5.92
CA THR A 243 1.78 -3.15 -5.54
C THR A 243 1.24 -2.44 -6.77
N ASP A 244 -0.07 -2.20 -6.84
CA ASP A 244 -0.67 -1.45 -7.95
C ASP A 244 -0.35 0.06 -7.89
N SER A 245 0.08 0.58 -6.73
CA SER A 245 0.22 2.02 -6.47
C SER A 245 1.57 2.48 -5.89
N LEU A 246 2.48 1.57 -5.50
CA LEU A 246 3.77 1.92 -4.91
C LEU A 246 4.88 1.73 -5.94
N GLN A 247 5.47 2.83 -6.40
CA GLN A 247 6.72 2.80 -7.16
C GLN A 247 7.83 3.40 -6.30
N LEU A 248 8.92 2.65 -6.08
CA LEU A 248 10.07 3.14 -5.32
C LEU A 248 10.65 4.42 -5.94
N SER A 249 10.56 4.57 -7.26
CA SER A 249 11.08 5.73 -7.97
C SER A 249 10.24 7.01 -7.86
N ASP A 250 8.98 6.93 -7.42
CA ASP A 250 8.18 8.13 -7.12
C ASP A 250 8.78 8.91 -5.94
N ALA A 251 9.59 8.26 -5.11
CA ALA A 251 10.23 8.86 -3.95
C ALA A 251 11.48 9.71 -4.27
N VAL A 252 12.01 9.70 -5.50
CA VAL A 252 13.15 10.57 -5.88
C VAL A 252 12.82 11.54 -7.01
N ALA A 253 11.77 11.28 -7.77
CA ALA A 253 11.49 12.10 -8.93
C ALA A 253 11.08 13.53 -8.51
N LEU A 254 11.90 14.53 -8.83
CA LEU A 254 11.57 15.95 -8.69
C LEU A 254 10.80 16.49 -9.91
N ALA A 255 10.41 15.60 -10.83
CA ALA A 255 9.63 15.89 -12.03
C ALA A 255 8.63 14.74 -12.28
N PRO A 256 7.43 15.02 -12.83
CA PRO A 256 6.41 14.01 -13.07
C PRO A 256 6.80 13.04 -14.18
N ASP A 257 6.26 11.83 -14.07
CA ASP A 257 6.47 10.75 -15.01
C ASP A 257 5.58 10.96 -16.25
N ALA A 258 6.17 11.43 -17.36
CA ALA A 258 5.47 11.58 -18.64
C ALA A 258 5.28 10.21 -19.33
N ARG A 259 4.45 9.33 -18.76
CA ARG A 259 3.97 8.12 -19.43
C ARG A 259 2.53 8.32 -19.93
N LEU A 260 2.39 9.02 -21.05
CA LEU A 260 1.23 8.82 -21.92
C LEU A 260 1.57 7.72 -22.93
N ALA A 261 0.70 6.73 -23.03
CA ALA A 261 0.87 5.55 -23.87
C ALA A 261 1.15 5.94 -25.33
N ARG A 262 2.32 5.56 -25.85
CA ARG A 262 2.61 5.66 -27.29
C ARG A 262 2.00 4.48 -28.03
N PRO A 263 1.29 4.68 -29.16
CA PRO A 263 1.05 3.62 -30.10
C PRO A 263 2.39 3.22 -30.74
N GLN A 264 2.71 1.92 -30.70
CA GLN A 264 3.93 1.36 -31.29
C GLN A 264 3.99 1.67 -32.79
N ARG A 265 5.06 2.34 -33.22
CA ARG A 265 5.44 2.44 -34.63
C ARG A 265 6.07 1.10 -35.02
N VAL A 266 5.32 0.27 -35.73
CA VAL A 266 5.85 -0.94 -36.36
C VAL A 266 6.87 -0.50 -37.42
N GLN A 267 8.13 -0.86 -37.22
CA GLN A 267 9.15 -0.82 -38.27
C GLN A 267 8.80 -1.88 -39.31
N LEU A 268 8.40 -1.45 -40.50
CA LEU A 268 8.36 -2.33 -41.67
C LEU A 268 9.76 -2.39 -42.29
N THR A 269 10.36 -3.56 -42.19
CA THR A 269 11.59 -3.94 -42.89
C THR A 269 11.36 -4.03 -44.39
N GLY A 270 12.17 -3.25 -45.14
CA GLY A 270 12.78 -3.56 -46.43
C GLY A 270 11.93 -4.15 -47.56
N PHE A 271 11.74 -3.35 -48.62
CA PHE A 271 11.97 -3.81 -50.00
C PHE A 271 12.50 -2.64 -50.84
N SER A 272 13.61 -2.89 -51.54
CA SER A 272 14.25 -2.07 -52.57
C SER A 272 13.57 -2.22 -53.93
N VAL A 273 13.55 -1.15 -54.76
CA VAL A 273 13.85 -1.09 -56.22
C VAL A 273 13.47 0.33 -56.77
N PRO A 274 14.11 0.88 -57.83
CA PRO A 274 14.45 2.32 -57.93
C PRO A 274 13.61 3.19 -58.90
N LEU A 275 13.89 4.50 -58.79
CA LEU A 275 13.53 5.69 -59.60
C LEU A 275 12.75 5.53 -60.91
N ALA A 276 11.72 6.37 -61.07
CA ALA A 276 11.47 7.12 -62.32
C ALA A 276 10.73 8.45 -62.03
N GLN A 277 11.14 9.49 -62.74
CA GLN A 277 10.64 10.87 -62.74
C GLN A 277 9.24 10.99 -63.37
N ALA A 278 8.44 11.99 -62.95
CA ALA A 278 7.79 12.97 -63.86
C ALA A 278 6.77 13.88 -63.12
N ASN A 279 7.12 15.17 -63.06
CA ASN A 279 6.33 16.37 -63.35
C ASN A 279 4.81 16.46 -63.08
N SER A 280 4.50 17.60 -62.44
CA SER A 280 3.54 18.65 -62.85
C SER A 280 2.06 18.53 -62.50
N GLY A 281 1.47 19.69 -62.18
CA GLY A 281 0.11 19.99 -62.61
C GLY A 281 -0.85 20.39 -61.50
N ALA A 282 -0.92 21.69 -61.22
CA ALA A 282 -2.00 22.30 -60.49
C ALA A 282 -3.32 22.28 -61.27
N ALA A 283 -4.41 22.40 -60.50
CA ALA A 283 -5.78 22.76 -60.88
C ALA A 283 -6.66 21.67 -61.52
N ALA A 284 -7.70 21.25 -60.80
CA ALA A 284 -9.07 21.63 -61.12
C ALA A 284 -10.09 21.06 -60.10
N TRP A 285 -11.22 21.78 -59.98
CA TRP A 285 -12.51 21.41 -59.41
C TRP A 285 -12.79 21.77 -57.93
N ALA A 286 -13.33 22.98 -57.80
CA ALA A 286 -14.28 23.35 -56.77
C ALA A 286 -15.58 22.54 -56.91
N GLY A 287 -16.26 22.24 -55.79
CA GLY A 287 -17.63 21.72 -55.78
C GLY A 287 -17.90 20.86 -54.55
N GLY A 288 -18.73 21.36 -53.64
CA GLY A 288 -18.99 20.73 -52.34
C GLY A 288 -19.79 19.44 -52.40
N ALA A 289 -19.48 18.56 -51.45
CA ALA A 289 -20.44 17.67 -50.80
C ALA A 289 -19.90 17.32 -49.41
N LYS A 290 -20.74 17.47 -48.38
CA LYS A 290 -20.49 16.90 -47.05
C LYS A 290 -20.31 15.39 -47.22
N GLN A 291 -19.09 14.90 -47.03
CA GLN A 291 -18.81 13.48 -46.96
C GLN A 291 -18.54 13.14 -45.49
N GLU A 292 -19.49 12.43 -44.90
CA GLU A 292 -19.39 11.91 -43.54
C GLU A 292 -18.12 11.05 -43.43
N SER A 293 -17.36 11.33 -42.38
CA SER A 293 -16.15 10.61 -42.01
C SER A 293 -16.48 9.13 -41.82
N VAL A 294 -16.06 8.29 -42.77
CA VAL A 294 -15.86 6.85 -42.56
C VAL A 294 -14.58 6.68 -41.76
N TYR A 295 -14.61 7.12 -40.51
CA TYR A 295 -13.66 6.70 -39.49
C TYR A 295 -14.44 5.84 -38.49
N GLN A 296 -14.62 4.57 -38.84
CA GLN A 296 -14.93 3.56 -37.84
C GLN A 296 -13.75 3.54 -36.86
N LYS A 297 -14.00 4.04 -35.64
CA LYS A 297 -13.14 3.89 -34.48
C LYS A 297 -12.65 2.43 -34.43
N PRO A 298 -11.34 2.15 -34.59
CA PRO A 298 -10.84 0.81 -34.39
C PRO A 298 -11.23 0.40 -32.97
N GLY A 299 -11.89 -0.75 -32.84
CA GLY A 299 -12.33 -1.28 -31.56
C GLY A 299 -11.16 -1.24 -30.59
N ALA A 300 -11.34 -0.53 -29.48
CA ALA A 300 -10.39 -0.52 -28.39
C ALA A 300 -10.30 -1.95 -27.85
N ALA A 301 -9.37 -2.74 -28.40
CA ALA A 301 -8.83 -3.87 -27.70
C ALA A 301 -8.28 -3.29 -26.40
N ALA A 302 -8.97 -3.57 -25.30
CA ALA A 302 -8.58 -3.12 -23.98
C ALA A 302 -7.12 -3.53 -23.77
N ALA A 303 -6.21 -2.56 -23.85
CA ALA A 303 -4.84 -2.76 -23.44
C ALA A 303 -4.90 -3.22 -21.99
N ARG A 304 -4.55 -4.49 -21.75
CA ARG A 304 -4.40 -4.99 -20.39
C ARG A 304 -3.39 -4.05 -19.70
N PRO A 305 -3.74 -3.44 -18.56
CA PRO A 305 -2.76 -2.65 -17.81
C PRO A 305 -1.57 -3.57 -17.53
N ILE A 306 -0.36 -3.13 -17.90
CA ILE A 306 0.87 -3.81 -17.55
C ILE A 306 0.94 -3.75 -16.02
N ALA A 307 0.76 -4.89 -15.36
CA ALA A 307 0.81 -4.98 -13.91
C ALA A 307 2.13 -4.38 -13.42
N ALA A 308 2.08 -3.56 -12.36
CA ALA A 308 3.28 -2.99 -11.78
C ALA A 308 4.21 -4.13 -11.30
N ALA A 309 5.51 -3.94 -11.53
CA ALA A 309 6.49 -4.95 -11.17
C ALA A 309 6.59 -5.09 -9.64
N PRO A 310 6.79 -6.33 -9.15
CA PRO A 310 6.82 -6.60 -7.72
C PRO A 310 8.00 -5.90 -7.03
N VAL A 311 7.78 -5.55 -5.77
CA VAL A 311 8.80 -5.01 -4.86
C VAL A 311 9.29 -6.15 -3.97
N HIS A 312 10.57 -6.46 -4.07
CA HIS A 312 11.23 -7.41 -3.18
C HIS A 312 11.83 -6.66 -1.99
N VAL A 313 11.62 -7.15 -0.78
CA VAL A 313 12.17 -6.56 0.45
C VAL A 313 12.83 -7.64 1.28
N ASN A 314 14.10 -7.41 1.63
CA ASN A 314 14.90 -8.30 2.47
C ASN A 314 15.43 -7.48 3.65
N CYS A 315 15.50 -8.07 4.85
CA CYS A 315 16.22 -7.45 5.95
C CYS A 315 17.00 -8.46 6.78
N ALA A 316 18.04 -7.97 7.47
CA ALA A 316 18.88 -8.79 8.33
C ALA A 316 18.37 -8.89 9.78
N GLY A 317 17.43 -8.02 10.16
CA GLY A 317 16.75 -8.04 11.45
C GLY A 317 15.35 -8.62 11.35
N SER A 318 14.47 -8.14 12.21
CA SER A 318 13.09 -8.59 12.26
C SER A 318 12.17 -7.82 11.32
N PHE A 319 11.02 -8.41 11.02
CA PHE A 319 9.86 -7.76 10.44
C PHE A 319 8.72 -7.81 11.44
N ARG A 320 8.16 -6.64 11.77
CA ARG A 320 7.07 -6.50 12.73
C ARG A 320 5.86 -5.84 12.09
N VAL A 321 4.68 -6.36 12.36
CA VAL A 321 3.39 -5.70 12.06
C VAL A 321 2.67 -5.42 13.36
N ASN A 322 2.41 -4.15 13.65
CA ASN A 322 1.55 -3.74 14.74
C ASN A 322 0.12 -3.54 14.20
N PHE A 323 -0.83 -4.31 14.72
CA PHE A 323 -2.22 -4.32 14.27
C PHE A 323 -3.12 -3.34 15.01
N VAL A 324 -2.58 -2.60 15.97
CA VAL A 324 -3.25 -1.48 16.64
C VAL A 324 -2.88 -0.17 15.92
N ASP A 325 -1.59 0.03 15.68
CA ASP A 325 -1.05 1.23 15.01
C ASP A 325 -1.02 1.09 13.48
N LEU A 326 -1.45 -0.07 12.96
CA LEU A 326 -1.49 -0.40 11.52
C LEU A 326 -0.18 -0.04 10.81
N THR A 327 0.94 -0.48 11.40
CA THR A 327 2.29 -0.17 10.90
C THR A 327 3.09 -1.45 10.72
N ALA A 328 3.64 -1.64 9.53
CA ALA A 328 4.59 -2.70 9.20
C ALA A 328 6.01 -2.13 9.18
N THR A 329 6.99 -2.83 9.75
CA THR A 329 8.37 -2.34 9.88
C THR A 329 9.37 -3.45 9.65
N PHE A 330 10.35 -3.20 8.78
CA PHE A 330 11.53 -4.01 8.55
C PHE A 330 12.71 -3.38 9.28
N TYR A 331 13.46 -4.18 10.03
CA TYR A 331 14.60 -3.72 10.83
C TYR A 331 15.93 -4.29 10.32
N LYS A 332 16.98 -3.49 10.50
CA LYS A 332 18.40 -3.76 10.25
C LYS A 332 18.74 -4.15 8.81
N ARG A 333 19.53 -3.30 8.13
CA ARG A 333 20.03 -3.54 6.77
C ARG A 333 18.92 -4.00 5.83
N VAL A 334 17.93 -3.13 5.66
CA VAL A 334 16.81 -3.34 4.75
C VAL A 334 17.26 -3.03 3.33
N TYR A 335 17.00 -3.96 2.42
CA TYR A 335 17.22 -3.83 0.98
C TYR A 335 15.89 -4.05 0.28
N ALA A 336 15.36 -3.03 -0.38
CA ALA A 336 14.17 -3.13 -1.20
C ALA A 336 14.53 -2.88 -2.67
N THR A 337 14.01 -3.72 -3.57
CA THR A 337 14.30 -3.68 -5.00
C THR A 337 13.01 -3.79 -5.80
N GLN A 338 12.82 -2.90 -6.78
CA GLN A 338 11.73 -2.98 -7.74
C GLN A 338 12.31 -3.13 -9.15
N LEU A 339 11.99 -4.24 -9.82
CA LEU A 339 12.49 -4.52 -11.17
C LEU A 339 11.68 -3.71 -12.19
N SER A 340 12.28 -2.76 -12.90
CA SER A 340 11.57 -2.12 -14.03
C SER A 340 11.50 -3.07 -15.23
N PHE A 341 10.42 -2.98 -16.00
CA PHE A 341 10.29 -3.64 -17.31
C PHE A 341 11.35 -3.20 -18.34
N THR A 342 12.09 -2.12 -18.07
CA THR A 342 13.22 -1.66 -18.88
C THR A 342 14.54 -2.39 -18.56
N GLY A 343 14.54 -3.32 -17.59
CA GLY A 343 15.72 -4.10 -17.19
C GLY A 343 16.61 -3.42 -16.14
N GLN A 344 16.37 -2.14 -15.82
CA GLN A 344 17.03 -1.46 -14.69
C GLN A 344 16.18 -1.58 -13.42
N SER A 345 16.80 -1.79 -12.27
CA SER A 345 16.09 -1.95 -11.00
C SER A 345 16.27 -0.73 -10.13
N ASP A 346 15.18 -0.23 -9.54
CA ASP A 346 15.21 0.80 -8.50
C ASP A 346 15.50 0.11 -7.15
N GLN A 347 16.35 0.71 -6.32
CA GLN A 347 16.88 0.11 -5.10
C GLN A 347 16.84 1.09 -3.93
N LEU A 348 16.30 0.66 -2.78
CA LEU A 348 16.31 1.38 -1.52
C LEU A 348 17.11 0.60 -0.48
N THR A 349 18.06 1.25 0.17
CA THR A 349 18.84 0.70 1.27
C THR A 349 18.72 1.58 2.50
N CYS A 350 18.44 0.98 3.65
CA CYS A 350 18.26 1.69 4.92
C CYS A 350 18.44 0.75 6.12
N ASP A 351 18.42 1.31 7.33
CA ASP A 351 18.47 0.52 8.56
C ASP A 351 17.07 0.13 9.04
N GLU A 352 16.06 0.96 8.79
CA GLU A 352 14.67 0.67 9.10
C GLU A 352 13.76 1.18 7.98
N LEU A 353 12.82 0.34 7.55
CA LEU A 353 11.77 0.70 6.59
C LEU A 353 10.41 0.44 7.22
N SER A 354 9.61 1.48 7.38
CA SER A 354 8.25 1.39 7.91
C SER A 354 7.21 1.84 6.88
N VAL A 355 6.08 1.16 6.89
CA VAL A 355 4.89 1.49 6.10
C VAL A 355 3.72 1.60 7.06
N ARG A 356 3.11 2.77 7.14
CA ARG A 356 1.90 3.03 7.91
C ARG A 356 0.69 2.98 7.01
N PHE A 357 -0.33 2.30 7.48
CA PHE A 357 -1.61 2.15 6.80
C PHE A 357 -2.68 2.98 7.50
N SER A 358 -3.63 3.49 6.72
CA SER A 358 -4.88 4.04 7.23
C SER A 358 -6.01 3.05 7.02
N SER A 359 -7.04 3.19 7.85
CA SER A 359 -8.32 2.54 7.72
C SER A 359 -9.43 3.52 8.09
N ASN A 360 -10.62 3.32 7.55
CA ASN A 360 -11.80 4.11 7.92
C ASN A 360 -12.37 3.69 9.29
N THR A 361 -11.81 2.64 9.89
CA THR A 361 -12.24 2.10 11.18
C THR A 361 -11.23 2.48 12.25
N GLN A 362 -11.69 3.16 13.30
CA GLN A 362 -10.83 3.54 14.42
C GLN A 362 -10.63 2.36 15.38
N LEU A 363 -9.38 2.09 15.75
CA LEU A 363 -9.01 1.00 16.65
C LEU A 363 -8.74 1.53 18.05
N ALA A 364 -9.56 1.11 19.02
CA ALA A 364 -9.40 1.45 20.42
C ALA A 364 -9.56 0.18 21.29
N PRO A 365 -8.50 -0.62 21.48
CA PRO A 365 -8.56 -1.90 22.20
C PRO A 365 -9.16 -1.80 23.61
N ASP A 366 -8.97 -0.66 24.26
CA ASP A 366 -9.42 -0.40 25.64
C ASP A 366 -10.83 0.19 25.73
N GLN A 367 -11.55 0.36 24.63
CA GLN A 367 -12.89 0.97 24.62
C GLN A 367 -13.90 0.18 23.81
N ASP A 368 -13.46 -0.84 23.07
CA ASP A 368 -14.29 -1.61 22.16
C ASP A 368 -14.55 -3.04 22.67
N PRO A 369 -15.80 -3.38 23.06
CA PRO A 369 -16.16 -4.72 23.49
C PRO A 369 -16.16 -5.76 22.35
N ASP A 370 -16.22 -5.34 21.07
CA ASP A 370 -16.09 -6.20 19.89
C ASP A 370 -14.84 -5.85 19.08
N PHE A 371 -13.73 -5.57 19.76
CA PHE A 371 -12.47 -5.18 19.12
C PHE A 371 -12.02 -6.16 18.03
N ARG A 372 -12.30 -7.47 18.20
CA ARG A 372 -11.98 -8.50 17.20
C ARG A 372 -12.69 -8.26 15.88
N GLY A 373 -13.99 -7.94 15.92
CA GLY A 373 -14.79 -7.59 14.74
C GLY A 373 -14.26 -6.33 14.07
N THR A 374 -14.03 -5.28 14.87
CA THR A 374 -13.54 -3.97 14.43
C THR A 374 -12.14 -4.05 13.80
N GLN A 375 -11.20 -4.78 14.43
CA GLN A 375 -9.86 -5.01 13.90
C GLN A 375 -9.90 -5.72 12.55
N ARG A 376 -10.76 -6.73 12.41
CA ARG A 376 -10.93 -7.45 11.14
C ARG A 376 -11.49 -6.54 10.04
N GLU A 377 -12.46 -5.69 10.35
CA GLU A 377 -12.96 -4.72 9.39
C GLU A 377 -11.86 -3.74 8.96
N ALA A 378 -11.08 -3.24 9.93
CA ALA A 378 -10.00 -2.29 9.67
C ALA A 378 -8.94 -2.88 8.71
N LEU A 379 -8.54 -4.13 8.97
CA LEU A 379 -7.59 -4.89 8.16
C LEU A 379 -8.07 -5.15 6.72
N GLY A 380 -9.38 -5.28 6.51
CA GLY A 380 -9.96 -5.54 5.20
C GLY A 380 -9.98 -4.31 4.26
N LYS A 381 -9.62 -3.12 4.76
CA LYS A 381 -9.71 -1.84 4.00
C LYS A 381 -8.43 -1.00 4.13
N LEU A 382 -7.28 -1.63 4.38
CA LEU A 382 -6.03 -0.92 4.57
C LEU A 382 -5.57 -0.20 3.30
N ARG A 383 -5.07 1.02 3.47
CA ARG A 383 -4.41 1.79 2.41
C ARG A 383 -3.08 2.33 2.94
N PRO A 384 -1.97 2.18 2.21
CA PRO A 384 -0.71 2.76 2.64
C PRO A 384 -0.82 4.29 2.55
N VAL A 385 -0.41 5.00 3.60
CA VAL A 385 -0.46 6.47 3.65
C VAL A 385 0.91 7.10 3.84
N LEU A 386 1.83 6.38 4.48
CA LEU A 386 3.16 6.88 4.77
C LEU A 386 4.18 5.75 4.63
N LEU A 387 5.23 6.01 3.86
CA LEU A 387 6.44 5.21 3.84
C LEU A 387 7.57 6.02 4.47
N ARG A 388 8.31 5.42 5.40
CA ARG A 388 9.44 6.08 6.07
C ARG A 388 10.62 5.12 6.15
N ALA A 389 11.73 5.52 5.55
CA ALA A 389 13.02 4.85 5.63
C ALA A 389 13.97 5.69 6.51
N THR A 390 14.71 5.05 7.39
CA THR A 390 15.73 5.70 8.22
C THR A 390 17.02 4.89 8.25
N GLY A 391 18.16 5.56 8.38
CA GLY A 391 19.46 4.90 8.47
C GLY A 391 20.62 5.86 8.29
N GLU A 392 21.84 5.35 8.42
CA GLU A 392 23.07 6.15 8.31
C GLU A 392 23.99 5.66 7.16
N PRO A 393 23.71 6.02 5.89
CA PRO A 393 22.55 6.77 5.38
C PRO A 393 21.48 5.86 4.77
N VAL A 394 20.27 6.39 4.61
CA VAL A 394 19.32 5.91 3.59
C VAL A 394 19.88 6.25 2.22
N ARG A 395 19.85 5.29 1.29
CA ARG A 395 20.19 5.51 -0.12
C ARG A 395 19.09 4.95 -1.00
N LEU A 396 18.65 5.76 -1.94
CA LEU A 396 17.71 5.38 -2.97
C LEU A 396 18.38 5.61 -4.33
N ASP A 397 18.51 4.54 -5.09
CA ASP A 397 19.07 4.52 -6.43
C ASP A 397 17.95 4.17 -7.41
N SER A 398 17.66 5.07 -8.34
CA SER A 398 16.67 4.87 -9.39
C SER A 398 17.30 5.12 -10.75
N PRO A 399 17.99 4.13 -11.33
CA PRO A 399 18.58 4.24 -12.65
C PRO A 399 17.51 4.47 -13.73
N SER A 400 16.32 3.89 -13.52
CA SER A 400 15.16 4.07 -14.41
C SER A 400 14.75 5.54 -14.58
N ARG A 401 15.04 6.38 -13.57
CA ARG A 401 14.82 7.83 -13.58
C ARG A 401 16.11 8.65 -13.57
N GLN A 402 17.26 8.01 -13.72
CA GLN A 402 18.59 8.62 -13.61
C GLN A 402 18.73 9.46 -12.32
N ALA A 403 18.24 8.91 -11.20
CA ALA A 403 18.10 9.64 -9.95
C ALA A 403 18.73 8.89 -8.77
N HIS A 404 19.39 9.62 -7.89
CA HIS A 404 19.98 9.10 -6.66
C HIS A 404 19.63 10.06 -5.51
N ALA A 405 19.21 9.51 -4.37
CA ALA A 405 18.99 10.27 -3.15
C ALA A 405 19.73 9.65 -1.97
N ARG A 406 20.25 10.51 -1.09
CA ARG A 406 20.91 10.13 0.14
C ARG A 406 20.43 11.04 1.26
N ALA A 407 20.04 10.49 2.40
CA ALA A 407 19.64 11.24 3.60
C ALA A 407 19.76 10.35 4.84
N ARG A 408 19.52 10.89 6.05
CA ARG A 408 19.32 10.06 7.25
C ARG A 408 17.89 9.51 7.31
N THR A 409 16.93 10.31 6.88
CA THR A 409 15.51 9.96 6.84
C THR A 409 14.96 10.29 5.46
N LEU A 410 14.19 9.36 4.90
CA LEU A 410 13.38 9.54 3.70
C LEU A 410 11.95 9.23 4.07
N GLN A 411 11.04 10.16 3.81
CA GLN A 411 9.62 10.02 4.07
C GLN A 411 8.83 10.31 2.80
N VAL A 412 7.86 9.45 2.48
CA VAL A 412 6.92 9.60 1.39
C VAL A 412 5.51 9.58 1.95
N ASP A 413 4.87 10.75 1.93
CA ASP A 413 3.43 10.86 2.17
C ASP A 413 2.71 10.58 0.85
N ILE A 414 1.98 9.46 0.81
CA ILE A 414 1.39 8.93 -0.41
C ILE A 414 0.17 9.77 -0.82
N ASP A 415 -0.63 10.18 0.15
CA ASP A 415 -1.85 10.97 -0.10
C ASP A 415 -1.49 12.39 -0.54
N GLN A 416 -0.49 13.01 0.09
CA GLN A 416 -0.01 14.35 -0.26
C GLN A 416 0.94 14.35 -1.47
N ARG A 417 1.38 13.17 -1.92
CA ARG A 417 2.40 12.96 -2.95
C ARG A 417 3.66 13.78 -2.67
N GLN A 418 4.05 13.77 -1.39
CA GLN A 418 5.14 14.58 -0.87
C GLN A 418 6.29 13.69 -0.42
N VAL A 419 7.48 14.02 -0.88
CA VAL A 419 8.74 13.42 -0.43
C VAL A 419 9.43 14.41 0.50
N THR A 420 9.97 13.92 1.61
CA THR A 420 10.84 14.68 2.51
C THR A 420 12.10 13.90 2.78
N LEU A 421 13.25 14.57 2.62
CA LEU A 421 14.57 14.08 2.96
C LEU A 421 15.15 14.98 4.04
N ASP A 422 15.57 14.42 5.16
CA ASP A 422 16.10 15.18 6.29
C ASP A 422 17.21 14.42 7.04
N GLY A 423 18.00 15.20 7.79
CA GLY A 423 19.06 14.70 8.66
C GLY A 423 20.34 14.27 7.92
N GLY A 424 21.47 14.49 8.57
CA GLY A 424 22.79 14.36 7.94
C GLY A 424 23.00 15.49 6.92
N THR A 425 23.31 15.12 5.68
CA THR A 425 23.44 16.06 4.55
C THR A 425 22.63 15.50 3.38
N PRO A 426 21.31 15.74 3.35
CA PRO A 426 20.47 15.28 2.26
C PRO A 426 20.99 15.77 0.91
N GLN A 427 21.05 14.84 -0.04
CA GLN A 427 21.53 15.07 -1.39
C GLN A 427 20.59 14.37 -2.36
N VAL A 428 20.18 15.07 -3.41
CA VAL A 428 19.47 14.49 -4.56
C VAL A 428 20.22 14.83 -5.82
N LEU A 429 20.53 13.81 -6.60
CA LEU A 429 21.10 13.91 -7.94
C LEU A 429 20.07 13.36 -8.93
N GLN A 430 19.66 14.14 -9.91
CA GLN A 430 18.73 13.70 -10.95
C GLN A 430 19.15 14.24 -12.31
N ALA A 431 19.42 13.35 -13.26
CA ALA A 431 19.82 13.70 -14.63
C ALA A 431 20.99 14.72 -14.73
N GLY A 432 21.91 14.68 -13.78
CA GLY A 432 23.06 15.60 -13.70
C GLY A 432 22.82 16.88 -12.89
N ASN A 433 21.59 17.14 -12.46
CA ASN A 433 21.25 18.22 -11.54
C ASN A 433 21.39 17.74 -10.10
N GLU A 434 22.02 18.53 -9.24
CA GLU A 434 22.32 18.17 -7.86
C GLU A 434 21.77 19.22 -6.90
N VAL A 435 21.07 18.80 -5.85
CA VAL A 435 20.62 19.67 -4.77
C VAL A 435 21.06 19.10 -3.42
N THR A 436 21.58 19.97 -2.56
CA THR A 436 21.99 19.64 -1.19
C THR A 436 21.44 20.69 -0.23
N ALA A 437 20.71 20.25 0.79
CA ALA A 437 20.19 21.09 1.87
C ALA A 437 19.88 20.23 3.11
N PRO A 438 19.94 20.79 4.34
CA PRO A 438 19.56 20.10 5.57
C PRO A 438 18.19 19.41 5.56
N VAL A 439 17.22 20.01 4.85
CA VAL A 439 15.91 19.40 4.57
C VAL A 439 15.54 19.71 3.13
N ILE A 440 15.13 18.69 2.39
CA ILE A 440 14.61 18.80 1.02
C ILE A 440 13.18 18.24 1.04
N ARG A 441 12.20 19.10 0.78
CA ARG A 441 10.79 18.70 0.66
C ARG A 441 10.31 18.97 -0.76
N TYR A 442 9.72 17.96 -1.39
CA TYR A 442 9.17 18.08 -2.73
C TYR A 442 7.76 17.51 -2.79
N GLN A 443 6.84 18.24 -3.38
CA GLN A 443 5.47 17.80 -3.61
C GLN A 443 5.21 17.70 -5.11
N HIS A 444 4.84 16.51 -5.58
CA HIS A 444 4.52 16.28 -6.99
C HIS A 444 3.25 17.02 -7.43
N PRO A 445 3.15 17.46 -8.70
CA PRO A 445 1.90 18.00 -9.25
C PRO A 445 0.76 17.00 -9.20
N GLU A 446 -0.50 17.46 -9.18
CA GLU A 446 -1.65 16.56 -9.14
C GLU A 446 -1.75 15.65 -10.37
N LYS A 447 -2.41 14.50 -10.24
CA LYS A 447 -2.45 13.51 -11.32
C LYS A 447 -3.34 14.04 -12.43
N GLY A 448 -2.78 14.22 -13.62
CA GLY A 448 -3.48 14.79 -14.78
C GLY A 448 -3.35 16.31 -14.91
N GLU A 449 -2.66 16.97 -13.99
CA GLU A 449 -2.24 18.36 -14.17
C GLU A 449 -1.09 18.41 -15.20
N PRO A 450 -1.16 19.26 -16.25
CA PRO A 450 -0.11 19.39 -17.27
C PRO A 450 1.06 20.23 -16.75
N ALA A 451 1.54 19.89 -15.56
CA ALA A 451 2.60 20.58 -14.84
C ALA A 451 3.91 19.80 -15.01
N ALA A 452 4.98 20.47 -15.41
CA ALA A 452 6.32 19.89 -15.56
C ALA A 452 7.06 19.74 -14.24
N ILE A 453 6.74 20.59 -13.25
CA ILE A 453 7.37 20.58 -11.94
C ILE A 453 6.36 20.87 -10.83
N GLY A 454 6.59 20.23 -9.69
CA GLY A 454 5.82 20.40 -8.48
C GLY A 454 6.29 21.59 -7.64
N ARG A 455 6.16 21.44 -6.31
CA ARG A 455 6.60 22.43 -5.33
C ARG A 455 7.83 21.92 -4.60
N LEU A 456 8.79 22.80 -4.34
CA LEU A 456 10.05 22.47 -3.66
C LEU A 456 10.25 23.42 -2.48
N TRP A 457 10.71 22.89 -1.36
CA TRP A 457 11.15 23.68 -0.21
C TRP A 457 12.48 23.15 0.30
N LEU A 458 13.47 24.03 0.44
CA LEU A 458 14.79 23.69 0.97
C LEU A 458 15.03 24.49 2.25
N ALA A 459 15.34 23.80 3.34
CA ALA A 459 15.60 24.44 4.64
C ALA A 459 17.09 24.64 4.88
N GLY A 460 17.45 25.70 5.61
CA GLY A 460 18.83 25.99 6.00
C GLY A 460 19.75 26.35 4.82
N PRO A 461 21.08 26.43 5.05
CA PRO A 461 22.05 26.74 4.00
C PRO A 461 22.22 25.56 3.05
N GLY A 462 22.47 25.82 1.77
CA GLY A 462 22.55 24.76 0.78
C GLY A 462 23.13 25.18 -0.56
N ARG A 463 23.15 24.21 -1.48
CA ARG A 463 23.72 24.31 -2.82
C ARG A 463 22.79 23.64 -3.83
N LEU A 464 22.68 24.23 -5.00
CA LEU A 464 22.00 23.70 -6.18
C LEU A 464 22.93 23.83 -7.38
N SER A 465 23.14 22.75 -8.10
CA SER A 465 23.89 22.72 -9.36
C SER A 465 22.98 22.23 -10.47
N ILE A 466 22.77 23.06 -11.49
CA ILE A 466 21.92 22.74 -12.63
C ILE A 466 22.78 22.72 -13.89
N ALA A 467 22.67 21.65 -14.67
CA ALA A 467 23.21 21.57 -16.02
C ALA A 467 22.06 21.77 -17.02
N PRO A 468 21.94 22.94 -17.69
CA PRO A 468 20.80 23.23 -18.57
C PRO A 468 20.62 22.23 -19.71
N ARG A 469 21.73 21.60 -20.16
CA ARG A 469 21.73 20.52 -21.13
C ARG A 469 22.57 19.35 -20.60
N GLN A 470 22.01 18.15 -20.64
CA GLN A 470 22.72 16.95 -20.19
C GLN A 470 23.99 16.72 -21.03
N GLY A 471 25.15 16.59 -20.37
CA GLY A 471 26.44 16.37 -21.03
C GLY A 471 27.25 17.61 -21.40
N ASP A 472 26.78 18.82 -21.08
CA ASP A 472 27.53 20.08 -21.26
C ASP A 472 27.83 20.76 -19.91
N PRO A 473 28.82 20.25 -19.13
CA PRO A 473 29.14 20.78 -17.81
C PRO A 473 29.70 22.20 -17.86
N ALA A 474 30.18 22.67 -19.03
CA ALA A 474 30.67 24.03 -19.20
C ALA A 474 29.54 25.08 -19.07
N ARG A 475 28.28 24.66 -19.14
CA ARG A 475 27.09 25.50 -18.92
C ARG A 475 26.46 25.31 -17.54
N ALA A 476 27.11 24.57 -16.64
CA ALA A 476 26.59 24.37 -15.30
C ALA A 476 26.45 25.71 -14.56
N VAL A 477 25.33 25.85 -13.87
CA VAL A 477 25.00 26.99 -13.02
C VAL A 477 24.95 26.49 -11.60
N GLU A 478 25.74 27.11 -10.74
CA GLU A 478 25.76 26.80 -9.32
C GLU A 478 25.12 27.94 -8.54
N ALA A 479 24.16 27.60 -7.68
CA ALA A 479 23.56 28.50 -6.72
C ALA A 479 23.87 28.04 -5.29
N ARG A 480 24.26 28.99 -4.43
CA ARG A 480 24.47 28.78 -2.99
C ARG A 480 23.66 29.79 -2.20
N TRP A 481 23.15 29.40 -1.04
CA TRP A 481 22.42 30.30 -0.14
C TRP A 481 22.78 30.01 1.31
N ASN A 482 22.63 31.03 2.16
CA ASN A 482 22.92 30.96 3.58
C ASN A 482 21.65 30.75 4.41
N GLN A 483 21.87 30.45 5.70
CA GLN A 483 20.79 30.42 6.68
C GLN A 483 20.21 31.83 6.88
N VAL A 484 18.88 31.90 6.96
CA VAL A 484 18.15 33.12 7.33
C VAL A 484 17.48 32.90 8.69
N PRO A 485 17.80 33.68 9.73
CA PRO A 485 17.16 33.57 11.03
C PRO A 485 15.64 33.76 10.93
N GLY A 486 14.87 32.83 11.53
CA GLY A 486 13.40 32.90 11.55
C GLY A 486 12.70 32.45 10.27
N VAL A 487 13.44 32.09 9.22
CA VAL A 487 12.88 31.56 7.96
C VAL A 487 13.16 30.06 7.87
N GLU A 488 12.10 29.26 7.85
CA GLU A 488 12.21 27.80 7.78
C GLU A 488 12.75 27.34 6.41
N PHE A 489 12.23 27.91 5.33
CA PHE A 489 12.58 27.54 3.95
C PHE A 489 13.07 28.76 3.15
N PRO A 490 14.38 29.06 3.16
CA PRO A 490 14.95 30.16 2.38
C PRO A 490 14.83 29.94 0.87
N VAL A 491 14.67 28.70 0.39
CA VAL A 491 14.40 28.40 -1.02
C VAL A 491 13.04 27.75 -1.18
N GLN A 492 12.22 28.31 -2.06
CA GLN A 492 10.89 27.78 -2.37
C GLN A 492 10.61 27.85 -3.87
N LEU A 493 10.22 26.74 -4.46
CA LEU A 493 9.59 26.70 -5.78
C LEU A 493 8.09 26.57 -5.59
N VAL A 494 7.34 27.60 -5.97
CA VAL A 494 5.89 27.66 -5.83
C VAL A 494 5.23 27.91 -7.19
N ARG A 495 3.91 27.73 -7.27
CA ARG A 495 3.14 28.20 -8.41
C ARG A 495 2.45 29.51 -8.08
N ALA A 496 2.75 30.57 -8.83
CA ALA A 496 2.02 31.83 -8.80
C ALA A 496 1.31 31.99 -10.14
N GLU A 497 -0.01 32.19 -10.12
CA GLU A 497 -0.83 32.33 -11.34
C GLU A 497 -0.62 31.17 -12.34
N GLY A 498 -0.44 29.95 -11.83
CA GLY A 498 -0.20 28.75 -12.62
C GLY A 498 1.22 28.56 -13.13
N ARG A 499 2.12 29.55 -12.93
CA ARG A 499 3.52 29.50 -13.39
C ARG A 499 4.50 29.16 -12.27
N PRO A 500 5.56 28.40 -12.55
CA PRO A 500 6.62 28.13 -11.58
C PRO A 500 7.42 29.40 -11.24
N VAL A 501 7.56 29.68 -9.95
CA VAL A 501 8.35 30.80 -9.42
C VAL A 501 9.30 30.28 -8.34
N LEU A 502 10.60 30.43 -8.56
CA LEU A 502 11.63 30.15 -7.58
C LEU A 502 11.91 31.41 -6.75
N LEU A 503 11.83 31.28 -5.44
CA LEU A 503 12.16 32.29 -4.45
C LEU A 503 13.39 31.83 -3.68
N VAL A 504 14.40 32.70 -3.57
CA VAL A 504 15.63 32.42 -2.82
C VAL A 504 15.97 33.60 -1.92
N GLU A 505 16.13 33.32 -0.64
CA GLU A 505 16.59 34.27 0.38
C GLU A 505 17.90 33.77 1.01
N GLY A 506 18.54 34.63 1.80
CA GLY A 506 19.77 34.26 2.52
C GLY A 506 21.03 34.52 1.72
N ARG A 507 21.05 35.66 1.01
CA ARG A 507 22.19 36.06 0.20
C ARG A 507 22.57 35.02 -0.87
N PRO A 508 21.67 34.66 -1.79
CA PRO A 508 22.02 33.78 -2.90
C PRO A 508 23.23 34.29 -3.67
N SER A 509 24.17 33.39 -3.95
CA SER A 509 25.23 33.57 -4.95
C SER A 509 25.00 32.58 -6.07
N VAL A 510 24.86 33.10 -7.30
CA VAL A 510 24.73 32.31 -8.52
C VAL A 510 25.97 32.52 -9.37
N GLU A 511 26.64 31.43 -9.74
CA GLU A 511 27.88 31.41 -10.49
C GLU A 511 27.71 30.50 -11.72
N GLY A 512 28.18 30.95 -12.88
CA GLY A 512 28.25 30.12 -14.08
C GLY A 512 29.33 30.62 -15.04
N ALA A 513 30.00 29.70 -15.72
CA ALA A 513 31.18 30.02 -16.54
C ALA A 513 30.90 31.05 -17.64
N THR A 514 29.68 31.07 -18.19
CA THR A 514 29.26 32.02 -19.22
C THR A 514 28.54 33.26 -18.68
N MET A 515 27.87 33.16 -17.53
CA MET A 515 27.07 34.27 -16.97
C MET A 515 27.85 35.15 -16.00
N GLY A 516 28.99 34.66 -15.48
CA GLY A 516 29.70 35.29 -14.37
C GLY A 516 29.06 34.95 -13.02
N SER A 517 29.16 35.87 -12.06
CA SER A 517 28.57 35.75 -10.73
C SER A 517 27.55 36.85 -10.44
N LEU A 518 26.46 36.48 -9.79
CA LEU A 518 25.42 37.37 -9.28
C LEU A 518 25.18 37.05 -7.80
N THR A 519 25.33 38.04 -6.93
CA THR A 519 24.98 37.94 -5.52
C THR A 519 23.96 39.02 -5.17
N CYS A 520 22.95 38.69 -4.35
CA CYS A 520 21.95 39.64 -3.85
C CYS A 520 21.36 39.14 -2.54
N ASP A 521 20.61 39.94 -1.78
CA ASP A 521 19.98 39.49 -0.53
C ASP A 521 18.79 38.55 -0.78
N ARG A 522 18.01 38.82 -1.84
CA ARG A 522 16.86 38.01 -2.28
C ARG A 522 16.79 37.93 -3.79
N MET A 523 16.35 36.78 -4.30
CA MET A 523 16.17 36.51 -5.73
C MET A 523 14.81 35.87 -5.99
N ARG A 524 14.14 36.32 -7.05
CA ARG A 524 12.91 35.74 -7.58
C ARG A 524 13.09 35.42 -9.05
N ILE A 525 12.81 34.18 -9.45
CA ILE A 525 12.90 33.74 -10.83
C ILE A 525 11.52 33.23 -11.26
N ALA A 526 10.88 33.94 -12.18
CA ALA A 526 9.66 33.47 -12.83
C ALA A 526 10.03 32.65 -14.08
N MET A 527 9.40 31.49 -14.22
CA MET A 527 9.67 30.53 -15.29
C MET A 527 8.39 30.15 -16.02
N ARG A 528 8.54 29.69 -17.26
CA ARG A 528 7.49 29.12 -18.11
C ARG A 528 7.84 27.67 -18.43
N GLU A 529 6.82 26.81 -18.46
CA GLU A 529 6.94 25.42 -18.90
C GLU A 529 6.78 25.39 -20.43
N VAL A 530 7.81 24.91 -21.13
CA VAL A 530 7.88 24.86 -22.61
C VAL A 530 8.29 23.47 -23.07
N PRO A 531 7.94 22.99 -24.28
CA PRO A 531 8.44 21.69 -24.75
C PRO A 531 9.98 21.61 -24.80
N ALA A 532 10.55 20.49 -24.36
CA ALA A 532 11.96 20.15 -24.55
C ALA A 532 12.25 20.04 -26.06
N ASP A 533 13.43 20.50 -26.50
CA ASP A 533 13.84 20.59 -27.92
C ASP A 533 13.04 21.55 -28.83
N GLY A 534 12.28 22.51 -28.26
CA GLY A 534 11.57 23.54 -29.03
C GLY A 534 12.49 24.58 -29.72
N LYS A 535 11.93 25.35 -30.68
CA LYS A 535 12.63 26.47 -31.37
C LYS A 535 13.10 27.60 -30.43
N GLU A 536 12.68 27.61 -29.17
CA GLU A 536 12.81 28.72 -28.23
C GLU A 536 14.13 28.78 -27.44
N GLY A 537 15.05 27.83 -27.62
CA GLY A 537 16.39 27.88 -27.01
C GLY A 537 16.54 27.13 -25.68
N PRO A 538 17.58 27.42 -24.86
CA PRO A 538 18.08 26.53 -23.80
C PRO A 538 17.18 26.54 -22.56
N ALA A 539 16.05 25.84 -22.63
CA ALA A 539 15.21 25.56 -21.48
C ALA A 539 15.89 24.51 -20.58
N ILE A 540 15.70 24.62 -19.26
CA ILE A 540 16.23 23.68 -18.28
C ILE A 540 15.47 22.36 -18.42
N GLU A 541 16.16 21.34 -18.94
CA GLU A 541 15.60 20.00 -19.10
C GLU A 541 15.50 19.30 -17.74
N LEU A 542 14.28 18.94 -17.33
CA LEU A 542 14.01 18.20 -16.10
C LEU A 542 14.16 16.68 -16.30
N GLY A 543 15.32 16.27 -16.82
CA GLY A 543 15.80 14.88 -16.97
C GLY A 543 15.02 13.98 -17.94
N GLY A 544 15.70 12.98 -18.53
CA GLY A 544 15.19 11.84 -19.33
C GLY A 544 14.68 12.12 -20.76
N SER A 545 14.88 11.18 -21.69
CA SER A 545 14.73 11.34 -23.15
C SER A 545 13.32 11.06 -23.72
N SER A 546 12.27 11.68 -23.17
CA SER A 546 10.90 11.60 -23.74
C SER A 546 10.51 12.88 -24.50
N PRO A 547 10.08 12.79 -25.78
CA PRO A 547 9.68 13.92 -26.64
C PRO A 547 8.51 14.80 -26.17
N ASP A 548 7.77 14.41 -25.13
CA ASP A 548 6.64 15.18 -24.58
C ASP A 548 7.01 15.89 -23.27
N LYS A 549 8.31 15.96 -22.93
CA LYS A 549 8.75 16.62 -21.69
C LYS A 549 8.71 18.12 -21.80
N LEU A 550 8.16 18.75 -20.78
CA LEU A 550 8.25 20.18 -20.57
C LEU A 550 9.58 20.49 -19.86
N ALA A 551 10.31 21.47 -20.39
CA ALA A 551 11.47 22.11 -19.82
C ALA A 551 11.08 23.47 -19.20
N LEU A 552 11.93 24.01 -18.33
CA LEU A 552 11.70 25.31 -17.69
C LEU A 552 12.50 26.40 -18.39
N LEU A 553 11.81 27.41 -18.90
CA LEU A 553 12.42 28.61 -19.46
C LEU A 553 12.28 29.76 -18.45
N PRO A 554 13.36 30.28 -17.87
CA PRO A 554 13.32 31.53 -17.12
C PRO A 554 12.80 32.66 -18.03
N GLU A 555 11.83 33.44 -17.54
CA GLU A 555 11.29 34.62 -18.24
C GLU A 555 11.74 35.92 -17.59
N ARG A 556 11.86 35.91 -16.26
CA ARG A 556 12.19 37.09 -15.47
C ARG A 556 12.98 36.71 -14.21
N ILE A 557 14.05 37.44 -13.95
CA ILE A 557 14.85 37.34 -12.72
C ILE A 557 14.86 38.71 -12.05
N ASP A 558 14.35 38.77 -10.82
CA ASP A 558 14.43 39.94 -9.95
C ASP A 558 15.44 39.67 -8.83
N ALA A 559 16.50 40.47 -8.75
CA ALA A 559 17.51 40.42 -7.69
C ALA A 559 17.43 41.72 -6.88
N VAL A 560 17.27 41.60 -5.56
CA VAL A 560 17.04 42.74 -4.67
C VAL A 560 17.95 42.67 -3.45
N GLY A 561 18.47 43.83 -3.06
CA GLY A 561 19.35 44.03 -1.90
C GLY A 561 20.79 43.68 -2.22
N ALA A 562 21.71 44.61 -1.92
CA ALA A 562 23.16 44.49 -2.09
C ALA A 562 23.57 43.68 -3.34
N VAL A 563 23.05 44.05 -4.50
CA VAL A 563 23.22 43.29 -5.74
C VAL A 563 24.61 43.56 -6.31
N VAL A 564 25.41 42.51 -6.46
CA VAL A 564 26.73 42.55 -7.08
C VAL A 564 26.73 41.63 -8.29
N ILE A 565 27.06 42.19 -9.45
CA ILE A 565 27.19 41.47 -10.73
C ILE A 565 28.65 41.56 -11.16
N GLN A 566 29.22 40.40 -11.50
CA GLN A 566 30.53 40.31 -12.14
C GLN A 566 30.43 39.33 -13.31
N SER A 567 30.28 39.83 -14.53
CA SER A 567 30.28 39.05 -15.77
C SER A 567 31.33 39.59 -16.74
N PRO A 568 31.67 38.84 -17.81
CA PRO A 568 32.62 39.29 -18.82
C PRO A 568 32.22 40.62 -19.50
N GLU A 569 30.92 40.90 -19.57
CA GLU A 569 30.37 42.08 -20.27
C GLU A 569 29.92 43.18 -19.31
N LEU A 570 29.68 42.87 -18.03
CA LEU A 570 29.11 43.79 -17.04
C LEU A 570 29.67 43.57 -15.64
N THR A 571 30.20 44.63 -15.03
CA THR A 571 30.45 44.69 -13.58
C THR A 571 29.60 45.81 -12.99
N ALA A 572 28.79 45.49 -11.99
CA ALA A 572 27.87 46.45 -11.38
C ALA A 572 27.62 46.17 -9.90
N ASN A 573 27.36 47.24 -9.15
CA ASN A 573 26.85 47.19 -7.77
C ASN A 573 25.62 48.09 -7.68
N THR A 574 24.48 47.53 -7.27
CA THR A 574 23.19 48.23 -7.24
C THR A 574 22.28 47.63 -6.16
N HIS A 575 21.13 48.25 -5.93
CA HIS A 575 20.14 47.77 -4.96
C HIS A 575 19.10 46.83 -5.58
N GLU A 576 18.87 46.94 -6.88
CA GLU A 576 17.87 46.16 -7.60
C GLU A 576 18.30 45.94 -9.05
N VAL A 577 18.04 44.73 -9.55
CA VAL A 577 18.21 44.35 -10.96
C VAL A 577 17.02 43.52 -11.38
N THR A 578 16.47 43.85 -12.55
CA THR A 578 15.48 43.04 -13.24
C THR A 578 16.03 42.61 -14.60
N VAL A 579 16.10 41.30 -14.81
CA VAL A 579 16.50 40.69 -16.08
C VAL A 579 15.29 40.06 -16.72
N TRP A 580 15.02 40.43 -17.98
CA TRP A 580 14.02 39.80 -18.82
C TRP A 580 14.70 38.88 -19.81
N VAL A 581 14.36 37.59 -19.77
CA VAL A 581 14.93 36.57 -20.65
C VAL A 581 13.91 36.28 -21.74
N ARG A 582 14.33 36.39 -22.99
CA ARG A 582 13.47 36.13 -24.15
C ARG A 582 14.16 35.22 -25.17
N PRO A 583 13.41 34.32 -25.82
CA PRO A 583 13.92 33.56 -26.97
C PRO A 583 14.41 34.51 -28.07
N VAL A 584 15.53 34.15 -28.71
CA VAL A 584 16.02 34.89 -29.88
C VAL A 584 15.07 34.64 -31.05
N GLY A 585 14.10 35.53 -31.23
CA GLY A 585 13.07 35.42 -32.28
C GLY A 585 11.82 36.30 -32.07
N GLU A 586 11.51 36.71 -30.84
CA GLU A 586 10.45 37.69 -30.57
C GLU A 586 11.02 39.12 -30.53
N GLN A 587 10.89 39.86 -31.63
CA GLN A 587 11.14 41.30 -31.65
C GLN A 587 10.04 42.03 -30.85
N LEU A 588 10.47 42.94 -29.97
CA LEU A 588 9.59 43.88 -29.26
C LEU A 588 8.87 44.81 -30.24
N ALA A 589 7.54 44.80 -30.22
CA ALA A 589 6.81 46.05 -30.30
C ALA A 589 6.95 46.73 -28.92
N LEU A 590 7.91 47.64 -28.80
CA LEU A 590 7.97 48.57 -27.67
C LEU A 590 6.72 49.46 -27.76
N GLY A 591 5.81 49.31 -26.80
CA GLY A 591 4.66 50.19 -26.57
C GLY A 591 4.82 50.93 -25.26
#